data_AF-A0A225VBI1-F1
#
_entry.id   AF-A0A225VBI1-F1
#
_cell.length_a   1.000
_cell.length_b   1.000
_cell.length_c   1.000
_cell.angle_alpha   90.00
_cell.angle_beta   90.00
_cell.angle_gamma   90.00
#
_symmetry.space_group_name_H-M   'P 1'
#
loop_
_entity.id
_entity.type
_entity.pdbx_description
1 polymer ?
#
loop_
_entity_poly.entity_id
_entity_poly.type
_entity_poly.pdbx_seq_one_letter_code
_entity_poly.pdbx_strand_id
1 'polypeptide(L)'
;MNPSPALLFKTVGLGKESVKLDNNNPTFIRWLQYVKKYRATKDDEFAFVDNQLIKLLNGKLSESELVTLSVSLTKVSGLEDLSSSLIRSLAWMESRHKLFNEAWLKAKESPDKVFKILELEGRVQARDPMFREWLRYSDMYMKETGRSFPVANFLAKPETDHRIAVIFQSLKEVDDLKALAETQQTNLFKNWIKEFTYTPRTLQRTLSAPLIRGGPMFATLEAYTLQFAKHKGSKVLEEVKTLFAADDFMGALLAAEKL
;
A
#
# COMPACT_ATOMS: atom_id res chain seq x y z
N MET A 1 -31.19 21.54 19.59
CA MET A 1 -30.51 20.41 18.93
C MET A 1 -29.83 20.91 17.66
N ASN A 2 -28.60 20.47 17.39
CA ASN A 2 -27.92 20.75 16.12
C ASN A 2 -28.70 20.07 14.96
N PRO A 3 -29.02 20.78 13.84
CA PRO A 3 -29.74 20.20 12.71
C PRO A 3 -28.96 19.02 12.09
N SER A 4 -29.64 18.08 11.45
CA SER A 4 -28.91 17.00 10.76
C SER A 4 -28.07 17.58 9.60
N PRO A 5 -26.89 17.01 9.29
CA PRO A 5 -26.07 17.48 8.17
C PRO A 5 -26.82 17.50 6.84
N ALA A 6 -27.69 16.52 6.59
CA ALA A 6 -28.53 16.46 5.39
C ALA A 6 -29.55 17.59 5.31
N LEU A 7 -30.17 17.97 6.44
CA LEU A 7 -31.06 19.13 6.49
C LEU A 7 -30.27 20.42 6.23
N LEU A 8 -29.15 20.59 6.92
CA LEU A 8 -28.31 21.79 6.78
C LEU A 8 -27.81 21.96 5.34
N PHE A 9 -27.43 20.86 4.68
CA PHE A 9 -27.01 20.85 3.27
C PHE A 9 -28.07 21.46 2.34
N LYS A 10 -29.35 21.13 2.58
CA LYS A 10 -30.47 21.68 1.82
C LYS A 10 -30.71 23.15 2.17
N THR A 11 -30.74 23.50 3.46
CA THR A 11 -31.07 24.86 3.90
C THR A 11 -30.04 25.89 3.47
N VAL A 12 -28.75 25.53 3.39
CA VAL A 12 -27.69 26.41 2.89
C VAL A 12 -27.57 26.40 1.36
N GLY A 13 -28.48 25.73 0.66
CA GLY A 13 -28.57 25.74 -0.80
C GLY A 13 -27.52 24.89 -1.53
N LEU A 14 -26.74 24.05 -0.83
CA LEU A 14 -25.74 23.17 -1.47
C LEU A 14 -26.39 22.11 -2.38
N GLY A 15 -27.67 21.81 -2.17
CA GLY A 15 -28.46 20.93 -3.05
C GLY A 15 -28.89 21.53 -4.40
N LYS A 16 -28.75 22.85 -4.62
CA LYS A 16 -29.17 23.50 -5.87
C LYS A 16 -28.26 23.11 -7.03
N GLU A 17 -28.79 22.80 -8.21
CA GLU A 17 -28.02 22.31 -9.38
C GLU A 17 -26.84 23.21 -9.75
N SER A 18 -27.00 24.53 -9.70
CA SER A 18 -25.96 25.51 -10.03
C SER A 18 -24.78 25.56 -9.06
N VAL A 19 -24.89 24.92 -7.89
CA VAL A 19 -23.84 24.95 -6.86
C VAL A 19 -22.87 23.79 -7.05
N LYS A 20 -21.63 24.12 -7.40
CA LYS A 20 -20.52 23.17 -7.52
C LYS A 20 -20.01 22.74 -6.14
N LEU A 21 -19.83 21.43 -5.93
CA LEU A 21 -19.31 20.86 -4.68
C LEU A 21 -17.83 20.48 -4.89
N ASP A 22 -16.93 21.44 -4.67
CA ASP A 22 -15.48 21.22 -4.75
C ASP A 22 -14.76 21.87 -3.57
N ASN A 23 -13.44 21.65 -3.49
CA ASN A 23 -12.60 22.18 -2.41
C ASN A 23 -12.43 23.71 -2.43
N ASN A 24 -12.93 24.40 -3.47
CA ASN A 24 -12.90 25.87 -3.57
C ASN A 24 -14.22 26.51 -3.13
N ASN A 25 -15.27 25.72 -2.88
CA ASN A 25 -16.55 26.24 -2.39
C ASN A 25 -16.53 26.43 -0.86
N PRO A 26 -16.44 27.68 -0.33
CA PRO A 26 -16.30 27.92 1.10
C PRO A 26 -17.52 27.48 1.92
N THR A 27 -18.73 27.59 1.34
CA THR A 27 -19.96 27.13 2.01
C THR A 27 -19.95 25.61 2.15
N PHE A 28 -19.49 24.90 1.12
CA PHE A 28 -19.37 23.45 1.16
C PHE A 28 -18.30 22.99 2.15
N ILE A 29 -17.13 23.64 2.18
CA ILE A 29 -16.07 23.35 3.17
C ILE A 29 -16.57 23.57 4.60
N ARG A 30 -17.26 24.68 4.87
CA ARG A 30 -17.87 24.93 6.19
C ARG A 30 -18.90 23.86 6.57
N TRP A 31 -19.68 23.39 5.60
CA TRP A 31 -20.63 22.30 5.82
C TRP A 31 -19.93 20.95 6.10
N LEU A 32 -18.82 20.63 5.44
CA LEU A 32 -18.02 19.44 5.77
C LEU A 32 -17.40 19.53 7.17
N GLN A 33 -16.92 20.70 7.57
CA GLN A 33 -16.44 20.94 8.94
C GLN A 33 -17.57 20.77 9.96
N TYR A 34 -18.79 21.20 9.60
CA TYR A 34 -19.98 20.94 10.40
C TYR A 34 -20.27 19.44 10.51
N VAL A 35 -20.18 18.68 9.41
CA VAL A 35 -20.35 17.22 9.43
C VAL A 35 -19.37 16.56 10.40
N LYS A 36 -18.08 16.95 10.35
CA LYS A 36 -17.06 16.46 11.28
C LYS A 36 -17.44 16.75 12.74
N LYS A 37 -17.84 18.00 13.05
CA LYS A 37 -18.28 18.38 14.40
C LYS A 37 -19.54 17.61 14.83
N TYR A 38 -20.50 17.44 13.92
CA TYR A 38 -21.75 16.73 14.20
C TYR A 38 -21.49 15.29 14.63
N ARG A 39 -20.63 14.57 13.89
CA ARG A 39 -20.20 13.20 14.19
C ARG A 39 -19.55 13.07 15.57
N ALA A 40 -18.78 14.07 15.99
CA ALA A 40 -18.09 14.07 17.29
C ALA A 40 -19.00 14.40 18.48
N THR A 41 -20.15 15.06 18.25
CA THR A 41 -21.05 15.53 19.33
C THR A 41 -22.14 14.56 19.74
N LYS A 42 -22.26 13.43 19.04
CA LYS A 42 -23.30 12.45 19.27
C LYS A 42 -22.62 11.26 19.93
N ASP A 43 -23.07 10.88 21.13
CA ASP A 43 -22.73 9.59 21.78
C ASP A 43 -23.30 8.38 20.99
N ASP A 44 -23.37 8.52 19.68
CA ASP A 44 -23.96 7.59 18.72
C ASP A 44 -22.97 7.46 17.57
N GLU A 45 -22.26 6.33 17.55
CA GLU A 45 -21.31 5.95 16.50
C GLU A 45 -21.94 5.94 15.09
N PHE A 46 -23.27 6.00 14.99
CA PHE A 46 -24.02 6.03 13.74
C PHE A 46 -24.47 7.42 13.28
N ALA A 47 -24.06 8.49 13.98
CA ALA A 47 -24.46 9.85 13.64
C ALA A 47 -23.84 10.33 12.30
N PHE A 48 -24.58 10.21 11.21
CA PHE A 48 -24.20 10.69 9.88
C PHE A 48 -22.93 10.02 9.29
N VAL A 49 -22.93 8.68 9.24
CA VAL A 49 -21.80 7.86 8.77
C VAL A 49 -21.44 8.07 7.28
N ASP A 50 -20.30 7.54 6.84
CA ASP A 50 -19.79 7.74 5.48
C ASP A 50 -20.76 7.30 4.39
N ASN A 51 -21.49 6.19 4.57
CA ASN A 51 -22.51 5.77 3.60
C ASN A 51 -23.61 6.81 3.40
N GLN A 52 -24.00 7.54 4.46
CA GLN A 52 -25.00 8.61 4.37
C GLN A 52 -24.42 9.86 3.68
N LEU A 53 -23.16 10.21 3.99
CA LEU A 53 -22.46 11.30 3.33
C LEU A 53 -22.25 11.00 1.83
N ILE A 54 -21.75 9.81 1.48
CA ILE A 54 -21.55 9.35 0.11
C ILE A 54 -22.87 9.36 -0.66
N LYS A 55 -23.95 8.81 -0.09
CA LYS A 55 -25.28 8.83 -0.72
C LYS A 55 -25.77 10.25 -1.00
N LEU A 56 -25.55 11.18 -0.06
CA LEU A 56 -25.93 12.58 -0.23
C LEU A 56 -25.12 13.26 -1.34
N LEU A 57 -23.79 13.04 -1.39
CA LEU A 57 -22.91 13.62 -2.41
C LEU A 57 -23.14 13.03 -3.80
N ASN A 58 -23.39 11.73 -3.91
CA ASN A 58 -23.73 11.05 -5.17
C ASN A 58 -25.03 11.54 -5.80
N GLY A 59 -25.89 12.24 -5.05
CA GLY A 59 -27.04 12.93 -5.64
C GLY A 59 -26.65 14.07 -6.59
N LYS A 60 -25.38 14.49 -6.60
CA LYS A 60 -24.86 15.60 -7.41
C LYS A 60 -23.51 15.35 -8.07
N LEU A 61 -22.68 14.49 -7.51
CA LEU A 61 -21.35 14.18 -8.02
C LEU A 61 -21.38 12.83 -8.73
N SER A 62 -20.75 12.77 -9.90
CA SER A 62 -20.36 11.51 -10.51
C SER A 62 -19.33 10.78 -9.65
N GLU A 63 -19.11 9.50 -9.92
CA GLU A 63 -18.14 8.69 -9.19
C GLU A 63 -16.71 9.26 -9.27
N SER A 64 -16.28 9.71 -10.44
CA SER A 64 -14.96 10.30 -10.65
C SER A 64 -14.81 11.63 -9.91
N GLU A 65 -15.85 12.45 -9.87
CA GLU A 65 -15.87 13.71 -9.12
C GLU A 65 -15.83 13.45 -7.61
N LEU A 66 -16.55 12.44 -7.11
CA LEU A 66 -16.51 12.09 -5.69
C LEU A 66 -15.13 11.58 -5.28
N VAL A 67 -14.50 10.73 -6.08
CA VAL A 67 -13.12 10.27 -5.83
C VAL A 67 -12.15 11.45 -5.84
N THR A 68 -12.20 12.30 -6.87
CA THR A 68 -11.34 13.48 -6.98
C THR A 68 -11.53 14.43 -5.80
N LEU A 69 -12.80 14.67 -5.41
CA LEU A 69 -13.12 15.48 -4.25
C LEU A 69 -12.52 14.88 -2.98
N SER A 70 -12.74 13.58 -2.74
CA SER A 70 -12.25 12.89 -1.53
C SER A 70 -10.74 13.05 -1.37
N VAL A 71 -9.97 12.90 -2.44
CA VAL A 71 -8.51 13.12 -2.46
C VAL A 71 -8.15 14.60 -2.29
N SER A 72 -8.85 15.53 -2.94
CA SER A 72 -8.54 16.96 -2.79
C SER A 72 -8.71 17.47 -1.36
N LEU A 73 -9.62 16.88 -0.60
CA LEU A 73 -9.91 17.25 0.78
C LEU A 73 -8.79 16.86 1.76
N THR A 74 -7.87 15.96 1.37
CA THR A 74 -6.67 15.62 2.19
C THR A 74 -5.71 16.80 2.37
N LYS A 75 -5.90 17.87 1.58
CA LYS A 75 -5.11 19.11 1.61
C LYS A 75 -5.85 20.26 2.28
N VAL A 76 -7.11 20.06 2.68
CA VAL A 76 -7.92 21.10 3.33
C VAL A 76 -7.81 20.96 4.84
N SER A 77 -7.27 22.00 5.48
CA SER A 77 -7.04 22.01 6.92
C SER A 77 -8.32 21.72 7.71
N GLY A 78 -8.24 20.73 8.59
CA GLY A 78 -9.32 20.28 9.48
C GLY A 78 -10.23 19.21 8.87
N LEU A 79 -10.06 18.84 7.59
CA LEU A 79 -10.85 17.82 6.90
C LEU A 79 -10.07 16.54 6.58
N GLU A 80 -8.81 16.42 7.01
CA GLU A 80 -7.92 15.31 6.72
C GLU A 80 -8.50 13.96 7.17
N ASP A 81 -9.03 13.90 8.40
CA ASP A 81 -9.63 12.67 8.95
C ASP A 81 -10.92 12.27 8.22
N LEU A 82 -11.76 13.27 7.91
CA LEU A 82 -13.01 13.07 7.18
C LEU A 82 -12.72 12.58 5.75
N SER A 83 -11.75 13.19 5.09
CA SER A 83 -11.26 12.80 3.78
C SER A 83 -10.71 11.38 3.80
N SER A 84 -9.86 11.04 4.77
CA SER A 84 -9.27 9.70 4.89
C SER A 84 -10.34 8.63 5.15
N SER A 85 -11.36 8.95 5.95
CA SER A 85 -12.52 8.08 6.15
C SER A 85 -13.30 7.85 4.85
N LEU A 86 -13.59 8.92 4.11
CA LEU A 86 -14.26 8.83 2.80
C LEU A 86 -13.45 8.02 1.79
N ILE A 87 -12.15 8.29 1.67
CA ILE A 87 -11.26 7.54 0.77
C ILE A 87 -11.32 6.05 1.10
N ARG A 88 -11.16 5.67 2.37
CA ARG A 88 -11.26 4.27 2.78
C ARG A 88 -12.61 3.65 2.42
N SER A 89 -13.72 4.34 2.73
CA SER A 89 -15.07 3.86 2.41
C SER A 89 -15.29 3.64 0.90
N LEU A 90 -14.62 4.42 0.06
CA LEU A 90 -14.74 4.34 -1.40
C LEU A 90 -13.74 3.36 -2.03
N ALA A 91 -12.50 3.28 -1.53
CA ALA A 91 -11.39 2.58 -2.16
C ALA A 91 -11.50 1.05 -2.11
N TRP A 92 -12.35 0.49 -1.25
CA TRP A 92 -12.62 -0.95 -1.20
C TRP A 92 -13.21 -1.52 -2.50
N MET A 93 -13.80 -0.67 -3.34
CA MET A 93 -14.39 -1.10 -4.62
C MET A 93 -13.32 -1.13 -5.71
N GLU A 94 -13.05 -2.32 -6.25
CA GLU A 94 -12.07 -2.53 -7.33
C GLU A 94 -12.32 -1.63 -8.54
N SER A 95 -13.59 -1.36 -8.87
CA SER A 95 -13.98 -0.46 -9.96
C SER A 95 -13.44 0.97 -9.80
N ARG A 96 -13.04 1.38 -8.59
CA ARG A 96 -12.55 2.73 -8.29
C ARG A 96 -11.04 2.84 -8.18
N HIS A 97 -10.32 1.73 -8.22
CA HIS A 97 -8.86 1.73 -8.04
C HIS A 97 -8.15 2.65 -9.04
N LYS A 98 -8.52 2.55 -10.32
CA LYS A 98 -7.97 3.42 -11.38
C LYS A 98 -8.23 4.91 -11.10
N LEU A 99 -9.46 5.25 -10.70
CA LEU A 99 -9.83 6.63 -10.37
C LEU A 99 -9.02 7.16 -9.18
N PHE A 100 -8.80 6.34 -8.17
CA PHE A 100 -7.98 6.70 -7.01
C PHE A 100 -6.52 6.93 -7.41
N ASN A 101 -5.93 6.04 -8.20
CA ASN A 101 -4.55 6.19 -8.68
C ASN A 101 -4.37 7.49 -9.46
N GLU A 102 -5.28 7.79 -10.39
CA GLU A 102 -5.27 9.05 -11.15
C GLU A 102 -5.43 10.28 -10.24
N ALA A 103 -6.36 10.23 -9.28
CA ALA A 103 -6.60 11.33 -8.35
C ALA A 103 -5.39 11.58 -7.42
N TRP A 104 -4.79 10.52 -6.86
CA TRP A 104 -3.60 10.62 -6.03
C TRP A 104 -2.39 11.13 -6.81
N LEU A 105 -2.16 10.64 -8.04
CA LEU A 105 -1.09 11.13 -8.91
C LEU A 105 -1.26 12.62 -9.23
N LYS A 106 -2.48 13.03 -9.61
CA LYS A 106 -2.79 14.45 -9.89
C LYS A 106 -2.54 15.33 -8.66
N ALA A 107 -2.91 14.85 -7.48
CA ALA A 107 -2.65 15.52 -6.21
C ALA A 107 -1.19 15.40 -5.73
N LYS A 108 -0.35 14.64 -6.46
CA LYS A 108 1.03 14.29 -6.12
C LYS A 108 1.16 13.71 -4.70
N GLU A 109 0.19 12.90 -4.29
CA GLU A 109 0.21 12.29 -2.96
C GLU A 109 1.32 11.26 -2.87
N SER A 110 2.17 11.37 -1.86
CA SER A 110 3.30 10.45 -1.75
C SER A 110 2.81 9.05 -1.33
N PRO A 111 3.48 7.98 -1.79
CA PRO A 111 3.11 6.62 -1.39
C PRO A 111 3.05 6.40 0.13
N ASP A 112 3.93 7.03 0.92
CA ASP A 112 3.87 6.95 2.39
C ASP A 112 2.59 7.56 2.98
N LYS A 113 2.08 8.65 2.39
CA LYS A 113 0.83 9.25 2.83
C LYS A 113 -0.37 8.39 2.42
N VAL A 114 -0.37 7.85 1.20
CA VAL A 114 -1.42 6.93 0.74
C VAL A 114 -1.43 5.66 1.60
N PHE A 115 -0.27 5.13 2.00
CA PHE A 115 -0.17 3.99 2.91
C PHE A 115 -0.89 4.24 4.25
N LYS A 116 -0.71 5.44 4.82
CA LYS A 116 -1.36 5.87 6.06
C LYS A 116 -2.86 6.10 5.88
N ILE A 117 -3.27 6.76 4.80
CA ILE A 117 -4.70 6.99 4.49
C ILE A 117 -5.46 5.66 4.40
N LEU A 118 -4.85 4.65 3.78
CA LEU A 118 -5.42 3.31 3.62
C LEU A 118 -5.27 2.43 4.87
N GLU A 119 -4.63 2.92 5.94
CA GLU A 119 -4.36 2.19 7.18
C GLU A 119 -3.76 0.80 6.96
N LEU A 120 -2.73 0.74 6.11
CA LEU A 120 -2.06 -0.52 5.78
C LEU A 120 -1.07 -0.99 6.85
N GLU A 121 -0.83 -0.17 7.88
CA GLU A 121 -0.02 -0.56 9.05
C GLU A 121 -0.61 -1.83 9.71
N GLY A 122 0.23 -2.86 9.85
CA GLY A 122 -0.21 -4.16 10.39
C GLY A 122 -1.01 -5.05 9.42
N ARG A 123 -1.30 -4.57 8.21
CA ARG A 123 -2.06 -5.31 7.17
C ARG A 123 -1.25 -5.62 5.90
N VAL A 124 0.06 -5.46 5.97
CA VAL A 124 0.98 -5.73 4.86
C VAL A 124 1.03 -7.22 4.58
N GLN A 125 0.34 -7.66 3.52
CA GLN A 125 0.31 -9.06 3.09
C GLN A 125 -0.03 -9.16 1.59
N ALA A 126 0.53 -10.14 0.88
CA ALA A 126 0.35 -10.29 -0.57
C ALA A 126 -1.13 -10.45 -0.99
N ARG A 127 -1.95 -11.05 -0.12
CA ARG A 127 -3.38 -11.29 -0.38
C ARG A 127 -4.28 -10.09 -0.09
N ASP A 128 -3.82 -9.06 0.60
CA ASP A 128 -4.65 -7.87 0.87
C ASP A 128 -4.78 -7.06 -0.43
N PRO A 129 -6.01 -6.87 -0.96
CA PRO A 129 -6.23 -6.11 -2.18
C PRO A 129 -5.77 -4.66 -2.07
N MET A 130 -5.92 -4.03 -0.89
CA MET A 130 -5.51 -2.64 -0.71
C MET A 130 -3.99 -2.49 -0.65
N PHE A 131 -3.29 -3.48 -0.10
CA PHE A 131 -1.83 -3.50 -0.15
C PHE A 131 -1.32 -3.64 -1.59
N ARG A 132 -1.94 -4.53 -2.39
CA ARG A 132 -1.62 -4.66 -3.81
C ARG A 132 -1.88 -3.35 -4.56
N GLU A 133 -2.99 -2.69 -4.27
CA GLU A 133 -3.32 -1.43 -4.92
C GLU A 133 -2.32 -0.32 -4.55
N TRP A 134 -1.92 -0.24 -3.28
CA TRP A 134 -0.88 0.68 -2.86
C TRP A 134 0.47 0.41 -3.56
N LEU A 135 0.82 -0.85 -3.83
CA LEU A 135 2.02 -1.18 -4.61
C LEU A 135 1.92 -0.67 -6.06
N ARG A 136 0.76 -0.84 -6.71
CA ARG A 136 0.51 -0.30 -8.06
C ARG A 136 0.64 1.21 -8.08
N TYR A 137 0.01 1.87 -7.12
CA TYR A 137 0.11 3.31 -6.97
C TYR A 137 1.57 3.76 -6.76
N SER A 138 2.32 3.07 -5.91
CA SER A 138 3.72 3.38 -5.63
C SER A 138 4.58 3.28 -6.88
N ASP A 139 4.39 2.23 -7.69
CA ASP A 139 5.08 2.05 -8.96
C ASP A 139 4.71 3.13 -9.98
N MET A 140 3.42 3.44 -10.13
CA MET A 140 2.94 4.54 -10.96
C MET A 140 3.53 5.89 -10.54
N TYR A 141 3.57 6.17 -9.23
CA TYR A 141 4.13 7.40 -8.68
C TYR A 141 5.62 7.55 -9.00
N MET A 142 6.42 6.49 -8.82
CA MET A 142 7.85 6.52 -9.11
C MET A 142 8.11 6.78 -10.60
N LYS A 143 7.34 6.13 -11.48
CA LYS A 143 7.44 6.29 -12.94
C LYS A 143 7.07 7.68 -13.40
N GLU A 144 5.96 8.22 -12.90
CA GLU A 144 5.43 9.53 -13.33
C GLU A 144 6.24 10.70 -12.77
N THR A 145 6.70 10.61 -11.51
CA THR A 145 7.37 11.73 -10.85
C THR A 145 8.90 11.68 -10.94
N GLY A 146 9.47 10.54 -11.34
CA GLY A 146 10.91 10.28 -11.29
C GLY A 146 11.49 10.22 -9.86
N ARG A 147 10.65 10.33 -8.82
CA ARG A 147 11.08 10.27 -7.42
C ARG A 147 11.20 8.81 -7.00
N SER A 148 12.39 8.41 -6.56
CA SER A 148 12.58 7.10 -5.95
C SER A 148 11.78 7.01 -4.65
N PHE A 149 11.02 5.93 -4.50
CA PHE A 149 10.36 5.57 -3.25
C PHE A 149 10.84 4.16 -2.86
N PRO A 150 11.59 3.99 -1.76
CA PRO A 150 12.23 2.72 -1.45
C PRO A 150 11.23 1.74 -0.81
N VAL A 151 10.21 1.29 -1.58
CA VAL A 151 9.07 0.47 -1.11
C VAL A 151 9.52 -0.66 -0.17
N ALA A 152 10.50 -1.46 -0.60
CA ALA A 152 10.97 -2.58 0.22
C ALA A 152 11.54 -2.13 1.56
N ASN A 153 12.39 -1.11 1.57
CA ASN A 153 13.02 -0.60 2.79
C ASN A 153 12.02 0.17 3.67
N PHE A 154 11.01 0.80 3.06
CA PHE A 154 9.93 1.47 3.78
C PHE A 154 9.09 0.50 4.59
N LEU A 155 8.80 -0.69 4.02
CA LEU A 155 8.04 -1.74 4.71
C LEU A 155 8.89 -2.55 5.70
N ALA A 156 10.19 -2.62 5.47
CA ALA A 156 11.15 -3.33 6.31
C ALA A 156 11.30 -2.63 7.68
N LYS A 157 10.79 -3.27 8.74
CA LYS A 157 11.20 -2.95 10.12
C LYS A 157 12.28 -3.95 10.52
N PRO A 158 13.35 -3.53 11.23
CA PRO A 158 14.48 -4.41 11.58
C PRO A 158 14.09 -5.77 12.15
N GLU A 159 12.99 -5.87 12.92
CA GLU A 159 12.54 -7.13 13.52
C GLU A 159 11.70 -8.04 12.58
N THR A 160 11.30 -7.57 11.39
CA THR A 160 10.33 -8.25 10.49
C THR A 160 10.76 -8.34 9.02
N ASP A 161 11.97 -7.88 8.68
CA ASP A 161 12.55 -7.82 7.34
C ASP A 161 12.32 -9.10 6.49
N HIS A 162 12.54 -10.28 7.06
CA HIS A 162 12.37 -11.55 6.35
C HIS A 162 10.93 -11.78 5.86
N ARG A 163 9.91 -11.31 6.58
CA ARG A 163 8.50 -11.43 6.16
C ARG A 163 8.23 -10.62 4.90
N ILE A 164 8.83 -9.44 4.76
CA ILE A 164 8.67 -8.59 3.57
C ILE A 164 9.23 -9.29 2.32
N ALA A 165 10.36 -9.98 2.42
CA ALA A 165 10.89 -10.75 1.29
C ALA A 165 9.97 -11.91 0.87
N VAL A 166 9.31 -12.57 1.84
CA VAL A 166 8.31 -13.62 1.58
C VAL A 166 7.05 -13.06 0.94
N ILE A 167 6.63 -11.86 1.34
CA ILE A 167 5.51 -11.16 0.72
C ILE A 167 5.83 -10.82 -0.74
N PHE A 168 7.00 -10.23 -1.02
CA PHE A 168 7.40 -9.98 -2.40
C PHE A 168 7.59 -11.27 -3.21
N GLN A 169 8.06 -12.36 -2.59
CA GLN A 169 8.10 -13.65 -3.28
C GLN A 169 6.70 -14.09 -3.72
N SER A 170 5.71 -13.96 -2.84
CA SER A 170 4.33 -14.34 -3.11
C SER A 170 3.67 -13.44 -4.17
N LEU A 171 4.04 -12.16 -4.21
CA LEU A 171 3.52 -11.20 -5.19
C LEU A 171 4.02 -11.44 -6.62
N LYS A 172 5.04 -12.28 -6.82
CA LYS A 172 5.49 -12.66 -8.17
C LYS A 172 4.48 -13.50 -8.94
N GLU A 173 3.52 -14.10 -8.23
CA GLU A 173 2.38 -14.83 -8.80
C GLU A 173 1.24 -13.91 -9.25
N VAL A 174 1.37 -12.59 -9.04
CA VAL A 174 0.41 -11.59 -9.51
C VAL A 174 1.01 -10.92 -10.75
N ASP A 175 0.49 -11.25 -11.93
CA ASP A 175 1.09 -10.92 -13.23
C ASP A 175 1.53 -9.46 -13.36
N ASP A 176 0.66 -8.51 -13.01
CA ASP A 176 0.91 -7.07 -13.13
C ASP A 176 1.87 -6.51 -12.05
N LEU A 177 2.07 -7.25 -10.95
CA LEU A 177 2.98 -6.87 -9.86
C LEU A 177 4.32 -7.60 -9.92
N LYS A 178 4.46 -8.63 -10.75
CA LYS A 178 5.65 -9.49 -10.78
C LYS A 178 6.96 -8.73 -10.93
N ALA A 179 7.05 -7.84 -11.92
CA ALA A 179 8.27 -7.08 -12.19
C ALA A 179 8.63 -6.13 -11.03
N LEU A 180 7.62 -5.50 -10.42
CA LEU A 180 7.82 -4.66 -9.24
C LEU A 180 8.31 -5.51 -8.06
N ALA A 181 7.64 -6.64 -7.79
CA ALA A 181 7.99 -7.54 -6.70
C ALA A 181 9.41 -8.10 -6.82
N GLU A 182 9.83 -8.51 -8.02
CA GLU A 182 11.19 -8.95 -8.31
C GLU A 182 12.22 -7.84 -8.04
N THR A 183 11.93 -6.62 -8.50
CA THR A 183 12.79 -5.45 -8.27
C THR A 183 12.94 -5.13 -6.79
N GLN A 184 11.82 -5.06 -6.08
CA GLN A 184 11.80 -4.72 -4.65
C GLN A 184 12.49 -5.79 -3.80
N GLN A 185 12.24 -7.08 -4.07
CA GLN A 185 12.91 -8.17 -3.37
C GLN A 185 14.42 -8.19 -3.64
N THR A 186 14.83 -7.94 -4.89
CA THR A 186 16.24 -7.86 -5.27
C THR A 186 16.96 -6.73 -4.53
N ASN A 187 16.30 -5.58 -4.39
CA ASN A 187 16.85 -4.43 -3.66
C ASN A 187 16.99 -4.73 -2.16
N LEU A 188 15.98 -5.36 -1.57
CA LEU A 188 16.01 -5.82 -0.17
C LEU A 188 17.19 -6.79 0.06
N PHE A 189 17.35 -7.78 -0.82
CA PHE A 189 18.46 -8.74 -0.72
C PHE A 189 19.83 -8.08 -0.85
N LYS A 190 19.99 -7.13 -1.78
CA LYS A 190 21.24 -6.37 -1.92
C LYS A 190 21.56 -5.60 -0.64
N ASN A 191 20.54 -5.02 0.00
CA ASN A 191 20.69 -4.32 1.28
C ASN A 191 21.17 -5.27 2.39
N TRP A 192 20.53 -6.44 2.52
CA TRP A 192 20.92 -7.48 3.47
C TRP A 192 22.35 -7.99 3.29
N ILE A 193 22.79 -8.16 2.05
CA ILE A 193 24.14 -8.61 1.73
C ILE A 193 25.18 -7.53 2.08
N LYS A 194 24.94 -6.28 1.67
CA LYS A 194 25.93 -5.20 1.78
C LYS A 194 25.99 -4.56 3.16
N GLU A 195 24.85 -4.22 3.73
CA GLU A 195 24.78 -3.42 4.96
C GLU A 195 24.79 -4.29 6.22
N PHE A 196 24.25 -5.51 6.13
CA PHE A 196 23.98 -6.34 7.32
C PHE A 196 24.80 -7.63 7.38
N THR A 197 25.62 -7.94 6.36
CA THR A 197 26.36 -9.21 6.25
C THR A 197 25.48 -10.43 6.51
N TYR A 198 24.21 -10.33 6.14
CA TYR A 198 23.21 -11.35 6.41
C TYR A 198 23.48 -12.54 5.49
N THR A 199 23.51 -13.76 6.03
CA THR A 199 23.87 -14.96 5.26
C THR A 199 22.65 -15.84 4.97
N PRO A 200 22.70 -16.71 3.95
CA PRO A 200 21.63 -17.68 3.69
C PRO A 200 21.22 -18.51 4.92
N ARG A 201 22.18 -19.00 5.71
CA ARG A 201 21.88 -19.73 6.96
C ARG A 201 21.25 -18.85 8.03
N THR A 202 21.60 -17.57 8.11
CA THR A 202 20.93 -16.64 9.02
C THR A 202 19.46 -16.44 8.62
N LEU A 203 19.18 -16.28 7.32
CA LEU A 203 17.81 -16.22 6.82
C LEU A 203 17.05 -17.53 7.09
N GLN A 204 17.69 -18.69 6.84
CA GLN A 204 17.11 -20.00 7.13
C GLN A 204 16.66 -20.13 8.58
N ARG A 205 17.53 -19.79 9.54
CA ARG A 205 17.21 -19.83 10.97
C ARG A 205 16.08 -18.88 11.34
N THR A 206 16.00 -17.74 10.66
CA THR A 206 14.99 -16.70 10.92
C THR A 206 13.61 -17.09 10.41
N LEU A 207 13.52 -17.81 9.29
CA LEU A 207 12.23 -18.18 8.68
C LEU A 207 11.36 -19.13 9.54
N SER A 208 11.86 -19.69 10.65
CA SER A 208 11.17 -20.25 11.84
C SER A 208 9.97 -21.22 11.69
N ALA A 209 9.52 -21.55 10.49
CA ALA A 209 8.45 -22.48 10.18
C ALA A 209 9.01 -23.62 9.30
N PRO A 210 8.32 -24.77 9.17
CA PRO A 210 8.76 -25.80 8.23
C PRO A 210 8.89 -25.18 6.84
N LEU A 211 10.08 -25.25 6.27
CA LEU A 211 10.37 -24.81 4.91
C LEU A 211 9.79 -25.84 3.95
N ILE A 212 8.49 -25.73 3.69
CA ILE A 212 7.78 -26.61 2.76
C ILE A 212 8.27 -26.31 1.35
N ARG A 213 8.74 -27.34 0.64
CA ARG A 213 9.16 -27.22 -0.76
C ARG A 213 8.04 -26.64 -1.62
N GLY A 214 8.38 -25.70 -2.49
CA GLY A 214 7.41 -24.97 -3.32
C GLY A 214 6.61 -23.91 -2.56
N GLY A 215 6.76 -23.80 -1.23
CA GLY A 215 6.17 -22.74 -0.44
C GLY A 215 6.93 -21.41 -0.58
N PRO A 216 6.28 -20.27 -0.29
CA PRO A 216 6.89 -18.95 -0.50
C PRO A 216 8.12 -18.72 0.38
N MET A 217 8.17 -19.27 1.60
CA MET A 217 9.35 -19.16 2.47
C MET A 217 10.56 -19.93 1.90
N PHE A 218 10.34 -21.13 1.37
CA PHE A 218 11.40 -21.91 0.73
C PHE A 218 11.91 -21.19 -0.52
N ALA A 219 10.99 -20.73 -1.38
CA ALA A 219 11.34 -19.97 -2.58
C ALA A 219 12.07 -18.66 -2.27
N THR A 220 11.73 -17.97 -1.17
CA THR A 220 12.47 -16.79 -0.70
C THR A 220 13.90 -17.13 -0.30
N LEU A 221 14.10 -18.23 0.43
CA LEU A 221 15.43 -18.66 0.86
C LEU A 221 16.30 -19.11 -0.33
N GLU A 222 15.71 -19.85 -1.28
CA GLU A 222 16.37 -20.23 -2.53
C GLU A 222 16.78 -19.00 -3.34
N ALA A 223 15.85 -18.06 -3.59
CA ALA A 223 16.12 -16.83 -4.32
C ALA A 223 17.20 -15.98 -3.64
N TYR A 224 17.17 -15.89 -2.32
CA TYR A 224 18.19 -15.16 -1.56
C TYR A 224 19.56 -15.82 -1.67
N THR A 225 19.62 -17.16 -1.57
CA THR A 225 20.88 -17.92 -1.68
C THR A 225 21.52 -17.74 -3.06
N LEU A 226 20.72 -17.77 -4.13
CA LEU A 226 21.19 -17.48 -5.49
C LEU A 226 21.73 -16.04 -5.62
N GLN A 227 21.02 -15.06 -5.04
CA GLN A 227 21.45 -13.66 -5.05
C GLN A 227 22.75 -13.46 -4.27
N PHE A 228 22.90 -14.12 -3.11
CA PHE A 228 24.10 -14.09 -2.28
C PHE A 228 25.29 -14.72 -3.01
N ALA A 229 25.10 -15.90 -3.61
CA ALA A 229 26.12 -16.57 -4.41
C ALA A 229 26.56 -15.73 -5.62
N LYS A 230 25.61 -15.08 -6.31
CA LYS A 230 25.89 -14.13 -7.39
C LYS A 230 26.75 -12.95 -6.93
N HIS A 231 26.53 -12.45 -5.71
CA HIS A 231 27.37 -11.40 -5.14
C HIS A 231 28.79 -11.87 -4.83
N LYS A 232 28.97 -13.14 -4.46
CA LYS A 232 30.29 -13.76 -4.21
C LYS A 232 31.06 -14.04 -5.50
N GLY A 233 30.39 -14.45 -6.56
CA GLY A 233 31.01 -14.65 -7.88
C GLY A 233 30.32 -15.73 -8.71
N SER A 234 30.64 -15.76 -10.01
CA SER A 234 30.03 -16.70 -10.97
C SER A 234 30.27 -18.17 -10.60
N LYS A 235 31.49 -18.53 -10.14
CA LYS A 235 31.81 -19.90 -9.72
C LYS A 235 30.91 -20.39 -8.58
N VAL A 236 30.73 -19.56 -7.55
CA VAL A 236 29.87 -19.88 -6.40
C VAL A 236 28.41 -20.01 -6.84
N LEU A 237 27.94 -19.12 -7.73
CA LEU A 237 26.59 -19.18 -8.28
C LEU A 237 26.33 -20.51 -9.03
N GLU A 238 27.26 -20.97 -9.86
CA GLU A 238 27.09 -22.23 -10.60
C GLU A 238 27.15 -23.47 -9.69
N GLU A 239 27.99 -23.47 -8.65
CA GLU A 239 27.99 -24.53 -7.63
C GLU A 239 26.65 -24.60 -6.90
N VAL A 240 26.12 -23.46 -6.44
CA VAL A 240 24.83 -23.37 -5.74
C VAL A 240 23.68 -23.85 -6.62
N LYS A 241 23.64 -23.44 -7.89
CA LYS A 241 22.62 -23.92 -8.86
C LYS A 241 22.68 -25.44 -9.04
N THR A 242 23.88 -25.99 -9.14
CA THR A 242 24.08 -27.44 -9.30
C THR A 242 23.55 -28.20 -8.09
N LEU A 243 23.82 -27.69 -6.87
CA LEU A 243 23.36 -28.30 -5.63
C LEU A 243 21.84 -28.21 -5.47
N PHE A 244 21.21 -27.08 -5.82
CA PHE A 244 19.74 -27.00 -5.87
C PHE A 244 19.12 -27.96 -6.89
N ALA A 245 19.71 -28.07 -8.09
CA ALA A 245 19.25 -29.02 -9.10
C ALA A 245 19.40 -30.50 -8.66
N ALA A 246 20.40 -30.80 -7.85
CA ALA A 246 20.63 -32.12 -7.23
C ALA A 246 19.83 -32.35 -5.94
N ASP A 247 18.97 -31.39 -5.58
CA ASP A 247 18.17 -31.41 -4.36
C ASP A 247 18.95 -31.35 -3.04
N ASP A 248 20.22 -30.94 -3.08
CA ASP A 248 21.07 -30.74 -1.92
C ASP A 248 20.93 -29.29 -1.40
N PHE A 249 19.81 -29.03 -0.75
CA PHE A 249 19.50 -27.69 -0.24
C PHE A 249 20.52 -27.20 0.79
N MET A 250 20.85 -28.04 1.79
CA MET A 250 21.81 -27.65 2.82
C MET A 250 23.22 -27.48 2.26
N GLY A 251 23.63 -28.33 1.30
CA GLY A 251 24.86 -28.16 0.56
C GLY A 251 24.91 -26.83 -0.19
N ALA A 252 23.82 -26.44 -0.86
CA ALA A 252 23.73 -25.15 -1.56
C ALA A 252 23.90 -23.96 -0.62
N LEU A 253 23.26 -23.98 0.56
CA LEU A 253 23.41 -22.93 1.58
C LEU A 253 24.86 -22.85 2.09
N LEU A 254 25.49 -23.99 2.35
CA LEU A 254 26.88 -24.05 2.80
C LEU A 254 27.84 -23.57 1.72
N ALA A 255 27.63 -23.98 0.46
CA ALA A 255 28.45 -23.57 -0.68
C ALA A 255 28.39 -22.05 -0.92
N ALA A 256 27.20 -21.45 -0.81
CA ALA A 256 27.03 -20.00 -0.95
C ALA A 256 27.85 -19.18 0.07
N GLU A 257 28.11 -19.75 1.24
CA GLU A 257 28.84 -19.09 2.34
C GLU A 257 30.34 -19.43 2.38
N LYS A 258 30.85 -20.32 1.53
CA LYS A 258 32.28 -20.63 1.45
C LYS A 258 33.06 -19.42 0.91
N LEU A 259 34.25 -19.21 1.47
CA LEU A 259 35.21 -18.17 1.09
C LEU A 259 35.98 -18.58 -0.16
#